data_AF-A0A9D4J109-F1
#
_entry.id   AF-A0A9D4J109-F1
#
_cell.length_a   1.000
_cell.length_b   1.000
_cell.length_c   1.000
_cell.angle_alpha   90.00
_cell.angle_beta   90.00
_cell.angle_gamma   90.00
#
_symmetry.space_group_name_H-M   'P 1'
#
loop_
_entity.id
_entity.type
_entity.pdbx_description
1 polymer ?
#
loop_
_entity_poly.entity_id
_entity_poly.type
_entity_poly.pdbx_seq_one_letter_code
_entity_poly.pdbx_strand_id
1 'polypeptide(L)' 'MSINVNTASVLELMQIPGVGEKIATLIVELRSSYGYVTKEVLHLALRGKMTSEVLAMLDFSESKP' A
#
# COMPACT_ATOMS: atom_id res chain seq x y z
N MET A 1 -4.36 12.76 6.78
CA MET A 1 -4.59 11.43 7.38
C MET A 1 -4.01 10.42 6.41
N SER A 2 -2.98 9.69 6.80
CA SER A 2 -2.32 8.68 5.97
C SER A 2 -2.71 7.28 6.43
N ILE A 3 -2.75 6.33 5.50
CA ILE A 3 -3.10 4.93 5.78
C ILE A 3 -1.83 4.09 5.80
N ASN A 4 -1.60 3.36 6.89
CA ASN A 4 -0.41 2.53 7.03
C ASN A 4 -0.50 1.31 6.11
N VAL A 5 0.41 1.22 5.13
CA VAL A 5 0.41 0.16 4.11
C VAL A 5 0.63 -1.25 4.69
N ASN A 6 1.30 -1.34 5.83
CA ASN A 6 1.70 -2.60 6.46
C ASN A 6 0.68 -3.13 7.47
N THR A 7 -0.21 -2.29 8.00
CA THR A 7 -1.23 -2.73 8.96
C THR A 7 -2.67 -2.57 8.48
N ALA A 8 -2.93 -1.69 7.50
CA ALA A 8 -4.28 -1.44 7.01
C ALA A 8 -4.93 -2.71 6.41
N SER A 9 -6.23 -2.83 6.61
CA SER A 9 -7.08 -3.80 5.96
C SER A 9 -7.30 -3.46 4.48
N VAL A 10 -7.78 -4.44 3.71
CA VAL A 10 -8.18 -4.23 2.30
C VAL A 10 -9.20 -3.09 2.18
N LEU A 11 -10.18 -3.03 3.09
CA LEU A 11 -11.24 -2.01 3.09
C LEU A 11 -10.70 -0.60 3.39
N GLU A 12 -9.73 -0.49 4.30
CA GLU A 12 -9.06 0.79 4.59
C GLU A 12 -8.22 1.26 3.41
N LEU A 13 -7.46 0.36 2.77
CA LEU A 13 -6.69 0.70 1.56
C LEU A 13 -7.59 1.16 0.41
N MET A 14 -8.78 0.56 0.27
CA MET A 14 -9.77 0.96 -0.73
C MET A 14 -10.41 2.35 -0.48
N GLN A 15 -10.20 2.96 0.69
CA GLN A 15 -10.60 4.35 0.91
C GLN A 15 -9.70 5.34 0.15
N ILE A 16 -8.54 4.88 -0.36
CA ILE A 16 -7.62 5.71 -1.11
C ILE A 16 -8.13 5.85 -2.55
N PRO A 17 -8.33 7.07 -3.06
CA PRO A 17 -8.73 7.28 -4.45
C PRO A 17 -7.80 6.56 -5.44
N GLY A 18 -8.37 5.80 -6.36
CA GLY A 18 -7.61 5.01 -7.34
C GLY A 18 -7.10 3.66 -6.82
N VAL A 19 -7.32 3.31 -5.56
CA VAL A 19 -7.03 1.98 -5.00
C VAL A 19 -8.31 1.17 -4.95
N GLY A 20 -8.50 0.30 -5.95
CA GLY A 20 -9.57 -0.71 -5.94
C GLY A 20 -9.15 -2.00 -5.23
N GLU A 21 -10.11 -2.92 -5.08
CA GLU A 21 -9.91 -4.24 -4.44
C GLU A 21 -8.66 -4.97 -4.95
N LYS A 22 -8.45 -5.00 -6.27
CA LYS A 22 -7.26 -5.65 -6.87
C LYS A 22 -5.92 -5.09 -6.37
N ILE A 23 -5.83 -3.77 -6.19
CA ILE A 23 -4.60 -3.11 -5.72
C ILE A 23 -4.46 -3.32 -4.20
N ALA A 24 -5.55 -3.16 -3.46
CA ALA A 24 -5.56 -3.37 -2.02
C ALA A 24 -5.17 -4.80 -1.63
N THR A 25 -5.69 -5.82 -2.32
CA THR A 25 -5.32 -7.22 -2.12
C THR A 25 -3.85 -7.47 -2.45
N LEU A 26 -3.35 -6.92 -3.57
CA LEU A 26 -1.94 -7.05 -3.93
C LEU A 26 -1.00 -6.45 -2.86
N ILE A 27 -1.38 -5.33 -2.24
CA ILE A 27 -0.61 -4.74 -1.13
C ILE A 27 -0.51 -5.71 0.05
N VAL A 28 -1.63 -6.35 0.44
CA VAL A 28 -1.68 -7.31 1.53
C VAL A 28 -0.85 -8.57 1.21
N GLU A 29 -0.91 -9.05 -0.03
CA GLU A 29 -0.09 -10.17 -0.51
C GLU A 29 1.41 -9.84 -0.50
N LEU A 30 1.77 -8.62 -0.92
CA LEU A 30 3.16 -8.14 -0.92
C LEU A 30 3.74 -8.14 0.50
N ARG A 31 3.04 -7.57 1.49
CA ARG A 31 3.54 -7.60 2.88
C ARG A 31 3.58 -9.00 3.46
N SER A 32 2.67 -9.90 3.07
CA SER A 32 2.74 -11.30 3.50
C SER A 32 3.95 -12.04 2.90
N SER A 33 4.32 -11.71 1.66
CA SER A 33 5.41 -12.38 0.94
C SER A 33 6.79 -11.85 1.35
N TYR A 34 6.90 -10.54 1.56
CA TYR A 34 8.16 -9.86 1.87
C TYR A 34 8.34 -9.54 3.38
N GLY A 35 7.31 -9.79 4.19
CA GLY A 35 7.26 -9.43 5.61
C GLY A 35 6.97 -7.94 5.86
N TYR A 36 7.35 -7.06 4.93
CA TYR A 36 7.11 -5.62 5.00
C TYR A 36 7.10 -4.99 3.60
N VAL A 37 6.31 -3.94 3.41
CA VAL A 37 6.21 -3.16 2.18
C VAL A 37 6.84 -1.79 2.37
N THR A 38 7.88 -1.51 1.58
CA THR A 38 8.50 -0.19 1.46
C THR A 38 7.92 0.59 0.28
N LYS A 39 8.18 1.90 0.24
CA LYS A 39 7.78 2.76 -0.86
C LYS A 39 8.36 2.30 -2.20
N GLU A 40 9.64 1.98 -2.26
CA GLU A 40 10.27 1.43 -3.47
C GLU A 40 9.59 0.14 -3.94
N VAL A 41 9.38 -0.83 -3.04
CA VAL A 41 8.77 -2.13 -3.40
C VAL A 41 7.37 -1.91 -3.96
N LEU A 42 6.56 -1.08 -3.30
CA LEU A 42 5.21 -0.79 -3.75
C LEU A 42 5.21 -0.05 -5.11
N HIS A 43 6.07 0.95 -5.27
CA HIS A 43 6.18 1.71 -6.51
C HIS A 43 6.61 0.82 -7.68
N LEU A 44 7.51 -0.14 -7.45
CA LEU A 44 7.91 -1.12 -8.44
C LEU A 44 6.76 -2.07 -8.79
N ALA A 45 6.05 -2.61 -7.80
CA ALA A 45 4.93 -3.53 -8.00
C ALA A 45 3.73 -2.88 -8.71
N LEU A 46 3.50 -1.58 -8.49
CA LEU A 46 2.36 -0.83 -9.01
C LEU A 46 2.74 0.19 -10.10
N ARG A 47 3.90 0.00 -10.75
CA ARG A 47 4.39 0.92 -11.78
C ARG A 47 3.32 1.21 -12.83
N GLY A 48 3.00 2.49 -13.02
CA GLY A 48 1.99 2.96 -13.98
C GLY A 48 0.53 2.73 -13.56
N LYS A 49 0.27 2.10 -12.41
CA LYS A 49 -1.08 1.89 -11.84
C LYS A 49 -1.42 2.86 -10.72
N MET A 50 -0.41 3.39 -10.02
CA MET A 50 -0.59 4.38 -8.95
C MET A 50 0.09 5.70 -9.31
N THR A 51 -0.59 6.81 -8.98
CA THR A 51 -0.03 8.16 -9.14
C THR A 51 0.77 8.58 -7.90
N SER A 52 1.56 9.64 -8.05
CA SER A 52 2.36 10.23 -6.98
C SER A 52 1.52 10.68 -5.79
N GLU A 53 0.31 11.19 -6.05
CA GLU A 53 -0.65 11.66 -5.06
C GLU A 53 -1.16 10.50 -4.20
N VAL A 54 -1.43 9.35 -4.82
CA VAL A 54 -1.86 8.14 -4.11
C VAL A 54 -0.74 7.63 -3.20
N LEU A 55 0.52 7.67 -3.67
CA LEU A 55 1.68 7.32 -2.84
C LEU A 55 1.86 8.24 -1.63
N ALA A 56 1.48 9.52 -1.73
CA ALA A 56 1.57 10.47 -0.63
C ALA A 56 0.48 10.26 0.45
N MET A 57 -0.59 9.53 0.12
CA MET A 57 -1.65 9.16 1.07
C MET A 57 -1.30 7.92 1.91
N LEU A 58 -0.25 7.21 1.52
CA LEU A 58 0.22 6.02 2.23
C LEU A 58 1.30 6.39 3.25
N ASP A 59 1.16 5.77 4.42
CA ASP A 59 2.19 5.76 5.44
C ASP A 59 3.03 4.48 5.32
N PHE A 60 4.34 4.68 5.18
CA PHE A 60 5.36 3.63 5.11
C PHE A 60 6.19 3.58 6.40
N SER A 61 5.76 4.27 7.45
CA SER A 61 6.39 4.21 8.76
C SER A 61 6.35 2.77 9.29
N GLU A 62 7.47 2.37 9.90
CA GLU A 62 7.69 1.01 10.34
C GLU A 62 6.60 0.55 11.31
N SER A 63 6.07 -0.63 11.02
CA SER A 63 5.42 -1.48 12.03
C SER A 63 6.13 -2.82 12.01
N LYS A 64 7.44 -2.80 12.34
CA LYS A 64 8.00 -3.91 13.11
C LYS A 64 7.68 -3.62 14.59
N PRO A 65 7.38 -4.66 15.38
CA PRO A 65 7.03 -4.51 16.79
C PRO A 65 8.13 -3.82 17.60
#